data_AF-A0A415S472-F1
#
_entry.id   AF-A0A415S472-F1
#
_cell.length_a   1.000
_cell.length_b   1.000
_cell.length_c   1.000
_cell.angle_alpha   90.00
_cell.angle_beta   90.00
_cell.angle_gamma   90.00
#
_symmetry.space_group_name_H-M   'P 1'
#
loop_
_entity.id
_entity.type
_entity.pdbx_description
1 polymer ?
#
loop_
_entity_poly.entity_id
_entity_poly.type
_entity_poly.pdbx_seq_one_letter_code
_entity_poly.pdbx_strand_id
1 'polypeptide(L)'
;MYGRELCDVINEEIRLCGYFVIITSEKMTAAQALELYKSRDASEKLFRGDKSYLGNKSFRVHTSESVHAKIFIEFVALIIRSRFYTCLKEQMQKNGKKNYMTVPAAIRELEKIELIRQSDREYRMDYAVTATQKEILKAFNMTAANIRTQASVMNEDLMKIEKEG
;
A
#
# COMPACT_ATOMS: atom_id res chain seq x y z
N MET A 1 -33.55 -14.87 -28.64
CA MET A 1 -33.18 -16.03 -27.79
C MET A 1 -33.41 -15.59 -26.35
N TYR A 2 -34.51 -16.01 -25.71
CA TYR A 2 -34.77 -15.67 -24.31
C TYR A 2 -33.94 -16.59 -23.42
N GLY A 3 -33.20 -16.02 -22.47
CA GLY A 3 -32.36 -16.77 -21.53
C GLY A 3 -33.22 -17.68 -20.65
N ARG A 4 -32.83 -18.95 -20.51
CA ARG A 4 -33.50 -19.92 -19.64
C ARG A 4 -32.91 -19.80 -18.24
N GLU A 5 -33.74 -19.54 -17.24
CA GLU A 5 -33.30 -19.54 -15.85
C GLU A 5 -32.85 -20.96 -15.43
N LEU A 6 -31.67 -21.04 -14.80
CA LEU A 6 -31.07 -22.28 -14.32
C LEU A 6 -31.54 -22.56 -12.89
N CYS A 7 -32.81 -22.92 -12.73
CA CYS A 7 -33.43 -23.15 -11.42
C CYS A 7 -32.69 -24.18 -10.56
N ASP A 8 -32.09 -25.21 -11.18
CA ASP A 8 -31.32 -26.24 -10.46
C ASP A 8 -30.06 -25.67 -9.81
N VAL A 9 -29.38 -24.74 -10.49
CA VAL A 9 -28.19 -24.06 -9.96
C VAL A 9 -28.58 -23.11 -8.82
N ILE A 10 -29.70 -22.41 -8.98
CA ILE A 10 -30.24 -21.51 -7.95
C ILE A 10 -30.60 -22.29 -6.68
N ASN A 11 -31.25 -23.45 -6.82
CA ASN A 11 -31.64 -24.29 -5.68
C ASN A 11 -30.42 -24.88 -4.96
N GLU A 12 -29.38 -25.29 -5.69
CA GLU A 12 -28.17 -25.83 -5.06
C GLU A 12 -27.36 -24.72 -4.35
N GLU A 13 -27.28 -23.51 -4.91
CA GLU A 13 -26.72 -22.33 -4.24
C GLU A 13 -27.49 -21.98 -2.95
N ILE A 14 -28.83 -22.00 -2.98
CA ILE A 14 -29.66 -21.77 -1.78
C ILE A 14 -29.40 -22.84 -0.72
N ARG A 15 -29.26 -24.12 -1.13
CA ARG A 15 -29.00 -25.23 -0.22
C ARG A 15 -27.62 -25.15 0.44
N LEU A 16 -26.64 -24.57 -0.24
CA LEU A 16 -25.29 -24.33 0.27
C LEU A 16 -25.13 -22.98 1.00
N CYS A 17 -26.17 -22.15 1.00
CA CYS A 17 -26.14 -20.83 1.59
C CYS A 17 -26.08 -20.93 3.13
N GLY A 18 -24.93 -20.57 3.70
CA GLY A 18 -24.74 -20.48 5.14
C GLY A 18 -25.38 -19.22 5.73
N TYR A 19 -25.90 -19.32 6.95
CA TYR A 19 -26.34 -18.14 7.72
C TYR A 19 -25.15 -17.51 8.45
N PHE A 20 -25.11 -16.17 8.47
CA PHE A 20 -24.22 -15.44 9.35
C PHE A 20 -25.04 -14.42 10.16
N VAL A 21 -24.62 -14.19 11.41
CA VAL A 21 -25.31 -13.30 12.34
C VAL A 21 -24.32 -12.23 12.81
N ILE A 22 -24.71 -10.96 12.75
CA ILE A 22 -23.96 -9.85 13.36
C ILE A 22 -24.65 -9.47 14.67
N ILE A 23 -23.91 -9.51 15.77
CA ILE A 23 -24.36 -9.06 17.09
C ILE A 23 -23.63 -7.75 17.40
N THR A 24 -24.38 -6.72 17.79
CA THR A 24 -23.83 -5.40 18.15
C THR A 24 -24.49 -4.90 19.44
N SER A 25 -23.71 -4.23 20.30
CA SER A 25 -24.21 -3.56 21.51
C SER A 25 -24.78 -2.17 21.24
N GLU A 26 -24.53 -1.64 20.04
CA GLU A 26 -24.85 -0.27 19.65
C GLU A 26 -26.16 -0.19 18.87
N LYS A 27 -26.93 0.89 19.09
CA LYS A 27 -28.20 1.10 18.38
C LYS A 27 -27.95 1.59 16.96
N MET A 28 -28.12 0.73 15.97
CA MET A 28 -27.89 1.03 14.55
C MET A 28 -28.81 0.22 13.63
N THR A 29 -28.89 0.63 12.37
CA THR A 29 -29.60 -0.14 11.33
C THR A 29 -28.80 -1.38 10.90
N ALA A 30 -29.49 -2.37 10.35
CA ALA A 30 -28.84 -3.57 9.80
C ALA A 30 -27.83 -3.23 8.70
N ALA A 31 -28.12 -2.22 7.85
CA ALA A 31 -27.20 -1.76 6.82
C ALA A 31 -25.91 -1.17 7.41
N GLN A 32 -26.03 -0.33 8.45
CA GLN A 32 -24.87 0.24 9.16
C GLN A 32 -24.05 -0.84 9.87
N ALA A 33 -24.71 -1.81 10.51
CA ALA A 33 -24.03 -2.94 11.15
C ALA A 33 -23.24 -3.77 10.12
N LEU A 34 -23.83 -4.02 8.95
CA LEU A 34 -23.17 -4.72 7.85
C LEU A 34 -21.99 -3.93 7.29
N GLU A 35 -22.11 -2.61 7.16
CA GLU A 35 -21.03 -1.75 6.67
C GLU A 35 -19.87 -1.68 7.66
N LEU A 36 -20.15 -1.54 8.96
CA LEU A 36 -19.14 -1.62 10.02
C LEU A 36 -18.44 -2.98 10.01
N TYR A 37 -19.19 -4.08 9.90
CA TYR A 37 -18.62 -5.43 9.80
C TYR A 37 -17.72 -5.59 8.56
N LYS A 38 -18.14 -5.04 7.40
CA LYS A 38 -17.32 -5.04 6.18
C LYS A 38 -16.03 -4.21 6.33
N SER A 39 -16.05 -3.15 7.12
CA SER A 39 -14.84 -2.36 7.41
C SER A 39 -13.80 -3.16 8.22
N ARG A 40 -14.25 -4.03 9.13
CA ARG A 40 -13.40 -5.01 9.81
C ARG A 40 -12.82 -6.03 8.84
N ASP A 41 -13.64 -6.60 7.95
CA ASP A 41 -13.17 -7.54 6.92
C ASP A 41 -12.12 -6.91 5.99
N ALA A 42 -12.24 -5.61 5.67
CA ALA A 42 -11.22 -4.88 4.93
C ALA A 42 -9.88 -4.83 5.68
N SER A 43 -9.92 -4.58 6.99
CA SER A 43 -8.73 -4.64 7.86
C SER A 43 -8.14 -6.05 7.88
N GLU A 44 -8.98 -7.07 8.01
CA GLU A 44 -8.55 -8.47 8.05
C GLU A 44 -7.91 -8.91 6.72
N LYS A 45 -8.47 -8.49 5.58
CA LYS A 45 -7.90 -8.71 4.24
C LYS A 45 -6.57 -8.00 4.06
N LEU A 46 -6.41 -6.78 4.60
CA LEU A 46 -5.13 -6.07 4.61
C LEU A 46 -4.06 -6.84 5.39
N PHE A 47 -4.37 -7.28 6.62
CA PHE A 47 -3.45 -8.12 7.42
C PHE A 47 -3.13 -9.46 6.76
N ARG A 48 -4.12 -10.08 6.10
CA ARG A 48 -3.96 -11.37 5.41
C ARG A 48 -3.10 -11.25 4.15
N GLY A 49 -3.25 -10.14 3.41
CA GLY A 49 -2.35 -9.78 2.31
C GLY A 49 -0.92 -9.61 2.79
N ASP A 50 -0.73 -8.92 3.91
CA ASP A 50 0.62 -8.64 4.44
C ASP A 50 1.35 -9.88 4.97
N LYS A 51 0.66 -10.88 5.53
CA LYS A 51 1.30 -12.20 5.83
C LYS A 51 1.97 -12.81 4.59
N SER A 52 1.44 -12.52 3.40
CA SER A 52 1.96 -13.01 2.12
C SER A 52 2.97 -12.05 1.49
N TYR A 53 2.77 -10.72 1.59
CA TYR A 53 3.63 -9.71 0.98
C TYR A 53 4.86 -9.32 1.81
N LEU A 54 4.75 -9.27 3.14
CA LEU A 54 5.83 -8.87 4.06
C LEU A 54 6.59 -10.07 4.65
N GLY A 55 6.32 -11.29 4.15
CA GLY A 55 7.08 -12.48 4.53
C GLY A 55 6.78 -13.01 5.95
N ASN A 56 5.68 -12.58 6.58
CA ASN A 56 5.31 -13.04 7.92
C ASN A 56 4.59 -14.40 7.96
N LYS A 57 4.78 -15.22 6.92
CA LYS A 57 4.37 -16.63 6.95
C LYS A 57 5.18 -17.44 7.97
N SER A 58 6.39 -16.96 8.31
CA SER A 58 7.25 -17.52 9.35
C SER A 58 8.08 -16.41 10.00
N PHE A 59 8.13 -16.37 11.33
CA PHE A 59 8.89 -15.35 12.06
C PHE A 59 10.41 -15.48 11.84
N ARG A 60 10.95 -16.72 11.84
CA ARG A 60 12.39 -17.05 11.65
C ARG A 60 13.33 -16.24 12.57
N VAL A 61 12.91 -16.01 13.80
CA VAL A 61 13.71 -15.33 14.83
C VAL A 61 13.77 -16.18 16.10
N HIS A 62 14.85 -16.05 16.87
CA HIS A 62 15.16 -16.95 17.99
C HIS A 62 14.69 -16.43 19.36
N THR A 63 14.36 -15.14 19.50
CA THR A 63 13.95 -14.53 20.78
C THR A 63 12.57 -13.88 20.65
N SER A 64 11.86 -13.78 21.78
CA SER A 64 10.58 -13.07 21.87
C SER A 64 10.74 -11.59 21.51
N GLU A 65 11.81 -10.95 21.97
CA GLU A 65 12.11 -9.55 21.68
C GLU A 65 12.23 -9.28 20.18
N SER A 66 12.93 -10.15 19.43
CA SER A 66 13.01 -10.03 17.97
C SER A 66 11.66 -10.25 17.28
N VAL A 67 10.78 -11.09 17.83
CA VAL A 67 9.40 -11.23 17.34
C VAL A 67 8.63 -9.92 17.51
N HIS A 68 8.70 -9.31 18.69
CA HIS A 68 8.03 -8.04 18.97
C HIS A 68 8.52 -6.92 18.05
N ALA A 69 9.83 -6.79 17.88
CA ALA A 69 10.42 -5.81 16.97
C ALA A 69 9.95 -6.01 15.51
N LYS A 70 9.92 -7.27 15.04
CA LYS A 70 9.46 -7.60 13.69
C LYS A 70 7.99 -7.23 13.50
N ILE A 71 7.12 -7.61 14.43
CA ILE A 71 5.68 -7.27 14.39
C ILE A 71 5.49 -5.74 14.37
N PHE A 72 6.28 -5.02 15.17
CA PHE A 72 6.22 -3.56 15.22
C PHE A 72 6.58 -2.91 13.87
N ILE A 73 7.70 -3.32 13.26
CA ILE A 73 8.12 -2.81 11.95
C ILE A 73 7.08 -3.15 10.87
N GLU A 74 6.53 -4.36 10.90
CA GLU A 74 5.47 -4.78 9.98
C GLU A 74 4.21 -3.92 10.13
N PHE A 75 3.82 -3.59 11.36
CA PHE A 75 2.68 -2.72 11.61
C PHE A 75 2.89 -1.32 11.02
N VAL A 76 4.08 -0.74 11.18
CA VAL A 76 4.43 0.54 10.55
C VAL A 76 4.42 0.43 9.02
N ALA A 77 5.00 -0.63 8.46
CA ALA A 77 4.99 -0.89 7.03
C ALA A 77 3.56 -1.01 6.47
N LEU A 78 2.65 -1.67 7.19
CA LEU A 78 1.24 -1.80 6.82
C LEU A 78 0.53 -0.44 6.79
N ILE A 79 0.79 0.44 7.76
CA ILE A 79 0.22 1.80 7.78
C ILE A 79 0.66 2.57 6.53
N ILE A 80 1.96 2.53 6.22
CA ILE A 80 2.53 3.20 5.04
C ILE A 80 1.91 2.62 3.76
N ARG A 81 1.87 1.30 3.64
CA ARG A 81 1.29 0.59 2.49
C ARG A 81 -0.20 0.90 2.30
N SER A 82 -0.97 0.95 3.39
CA SER A 82 -2.39 1.29 3.38
C SER A 82 -2.61 2.73 2.89
N ARG A 83 -1.82 3.68 3.42
CA ARG A 83 -1.86 5.07 2.94
C ARG A 83 -1.49 5.16 1.46
N PHE A 84 -0.45 4.44 1.05
CA PHE A 84 0.00 4.40 -0.34
C PHE A 84 -1.10 3.87 -1.28
N TYR A 85 -1.74 2.76 -0.90
CA TYR A 85 -2.87 2.19 -1.63
C TYR A 85 -4.02 3.19 -1.78
N THR A 86 -4.42 3.85 -0.70
CA THR A 86 -5.53 4.81 -0.71
C THR A 86 -5.24 5.97 -1.65
N CYS A 87 -4.06 6.59 -1.56
CA CYS A 87 -3.64 7.69 -2.44
C CYS A 87 -3.64 7.27 -3.92
N LEU A 88 -3.06 6.11 -4.25
CA LEU A 88 -3.04 5.61 -5.63
C LEU A 88 -4.45 5.30 -6.15
N LYS A 89 -5.29 4.67 -5.33
CA LYS A 89 -6.67 4.33 -5.69
C LYS A 89 -7.51 5.56 -5.99
N GLU A 90 -7.39 6.61 -5.18
CA GLU A 90 -8.06 7.89 -5.42
C GLU A 90 -7.65 8.52 -6.75
N GLN A 91 -6.36 8.47 -7.12
CA GLN A 91 -5.91 8.94 -8.44
C GLN A 91 -6.42 8.07 -9.59
N MET A 92 -6.47 6.74 -9.42
CA MET A 92 -7.03 5.84 -10.43
C MET A 92 -8.51 6.07 -10.68
N GLN A 93 -9.28 6.45 -9.66
CA GLN A 93 -10.69 6.83 -9.82
C GLN A 93 -10.87 8.10 -10.66
N LYS A 94 -9.91 9.04 -10.59
CA LYS A 94 -9.94 10.31 -11.33
C LYS A 94 -9.43 10.17 -12.78
N ASN A 95 -8.34 9.41 -12.97
CA ASN A 95 -7.58 9.40 -14.23
C ASN A 95 -7.63 8.05 -14.99
N GLY A 96 -8.39 7.08 -14.50
CA GLY A 96 -8.51 5.76 -15.08
C GLY A 96 -7.48 4.74 -14.57
N LYS A 97 -7.74 3.46 -14.86
CA LYS A 97 -6.94 2.33 -14.36
C LYS A 97 -5.64 2.20 -15.16
N LYS A 98 -4.49 2.35 -14.48
CA LYS A 98 -3.16 2.15 -15.05
C LYS A 98 -2.38 1.05 -14.31
N ASN A 99 -1.56 0.29 -15.03
CA ASN A 99 -0.82 -0.86 -14.49
C ASN A 99 0.24 -0.46 -13.44
N TYR A 100 0.86 0.72 -13.58
CA TYR A 100 1.84 1.25 -12.64
C TYR A 100 1.24 1.91 -11.39
N MET A 101 -0.09 2.02 -11.29
CA MET A 101 -0.77 2.61 -10.12
C MET A 101 -1.15 1.57 -9.05
N THR A 102 -0.53 0.38 -9.09
CA THR A 102 -0.60 -0.59 -7.99
C THR A 102 0.55 -0.35 -7.03
N VAL A 103 0.35 -0.57 -5.72
CA VAL A 103 1.40 -0.31 -4.71
C VAL A 103 2.77 -0.92 -5.09
N PRO A 104 2.86 -2.22 -5.46
CA PRO A 104 4.18 -2.80 -5.81
C PRO A 104 4.78 -2.19 -7.08
N ALA A 105 3.98 -1.87 -8.08
CA ALA A 105 4.49 -1.31 -9.34
C ALA A 105 4.93 0.15 -9.16
N ALA A 106 4.17 0.93 -8.40
CA ALA A 106 4.51 2.31 -8.11
C ALA A 106 5.78 2.41 -7.26
N ILE A 107 5.97 1.56 -6.25
CA ILE A 107 7.22 1.49 -5.47
C ILE A 107 8.41 1.21 -6.41
N ARG A 108 8.32 0.16 -7.24
CA ARG A 108 9.38 -0.19 -8.20
C ARG A 108 9.70 0.93 -9.20
N GLU A 109 8.71 1.74 -9.57
CA GLU A 109 8.92 2.86 -10.49
C GLU A 109 9.57 4.07 -9.80
N LEU A 110 9.21 4.32 -8.53
CA LEU A 110 9.80 5.38 -7.71
C LEU A 110 11.20 5.02 -7.20
N GLU A 111 11.51 3.74 -6.99
CA GLU A 111 12.85 3.27 -6.62
C GLU A 111 13.92 3.69 -7.63
N LYS A 112 13.55 3.86 -8.91
CA LYS A 112 14.45 4.35 -9.97
C LYS A 112 14.89 5.81 -9.79
N ILE A 113 14.29 6.54 -8.85
CA ILE A 113 14.71 7.90 -8.49
C ILE A 113 15.88 7.76 -7.51
N GLU A 114 17.09 7.70 -8.05
CA GLU A 114 18.31 7.47 -7.28
C GLU A 114 19.21 8.72 -7.26
N LEU A 115 20.00 8.84 -6.19
CA LEU A 115 21.07 9.83 -6.06
C LEU A 115 22.42 9.15 -6.26
N ILE A 116 23.24 9.68 -7.17
CA ILE A 116 24.57 9.17 -7.47
C ILE A 116 25.61 10.20 -7.03
N ARG A 117 26.69 9.71 -6.44
CA ARG A 117 27.85 10.52 -6.08
C ARG A 117 28.67 10.83 -7.33
N GLN A 118 28.85 12.12 -7.62
CA GLN A 118 29.67 12.59 -8.72
C GLN A 118 31.13 12.80 -8.30
N SER A 119 32.01 13.12 -9.25
CA SER A 119 33.45 13.32 -9.04
C SER A 119 33.77 14.48 -8.09
N ASP A 120 32.86 15.46 -7.98
CA ASP A 120 32.93 16.57 -7.04
C ASP A 120 32.49 16.19 -5.61
N ARG A 121 32.22 14.89 -5.38
CA ARG A 121 31.69 14.28 -4.14
C ARG A 121 30.24 14.67 -3.82
N GLU A 122 29.57 15.48 -4.64
CA GLU A 122 28.17 15.80 -4.44
C GLU A 122 27.26 14.64 -4.91
N TYR A 123 26.20 14.39 -4.17
CA TYR A 123 25.13 13.47 -4.52
C TYR A 123 24.07 14.22 -5.32
N ARG A 124 23.83 13.79 -6.56
CA ARG A 124 22.85 14.39 -7.46
C ARG A 124 21.96 13.31 -8.08
N MET A 125 20.76 13.71 -8.50
CA MET A 125 19.88 12.80 -9.25
C MET A 125 20.54 12.43 -10.58
N ASP A 126 20.56 11.13 -10.90
CA ASP A 126 21.12 10.62 -12.16
C ASP A 126 20.24 11.03 -13.35
N TYR A 127 18.93 10.85 -13.20
CA TYR A 127 17.94 11.15 -14.23
C TYR A 127 16.86 12.11 -13.71
N ALA A 128 16.29 12.89 -14.64
CA ALA A 128 15.12 13.68 -14.36
C ALA A 128 13.90 12.78 -14.10
N VAL A 129 12.99 13.23 -13.23
CA VAL A 129 11.75 12.51 -12.91
C VAL A 129 10.90 12.30 -14.18
N THR A 130 10.60 11.05 -14.49
CA THR A 130 9.86 10.62 -15.70
C THR A 130 8.39 11.03 -15.64
N ALA A 131 7.66 10.94 -16.76
CA ALA A 131 6.23 11.23 -16.80
C ALA A 131 5.42 10.27 -15.88
N THR A 132 5.76 8.97 -15.92
CA THR A 132 5.15 7.94 -15.07
C THR A 132 5.39 8.24 -13.59
N GLN A 133 6.63 8.56 -13.22
CA GLN A 133 6.98 8.93 -11.85
C GLN A 133 6.25 10.20 -11.41
N LYS A 134 6.19 11.24 -12.25
CA LYS A 134 5.41 12.46 -11.97
C LYS A 134 3.94 12.14 -11.71
N GLU A 135 3.35 11.21 -12.46
CA GLU A 135 1.96 10.83 -12.27
C GLU A 135 1.74 10.09 -10.95
N ILE A 136 2.64 9.18 -10.59
CA ILE A 136 2.61 8.50 -9.29
C ILE A 136 2.78 9.51 -8.15
N LEU A 137 3.75 10.44 -8.25
CA LEU A 137 4.02 11.47 -7.25
C LEU A 137 2.83 12.42 -7.03
N LYS A 138 2.04 12.70 -8.07
CA LYS A 138 0.80 13.47 -7.94
C LYS A 138 -0.21 12.83 -6.99
N ALA A 139 -0.21 11.50 -6.83
CA ALA A 139 -1.05 10.82 -5.84
C ALA A 139 -0.73 11.25 -4.40
N PHE A 140 0.48 11.73 -4.16
CA PHE A 140 0.99 12.16 -2.87
C PHE A 140 1.08 13.69 -2.76
N ASN A 141 0.50 14.43 -3.71
CA ASN A 141 0.65 15.89 -3.84
C ASN A 141 2.11 16.34 -3.94
N MET A 142 2.96 15.51 -4.56
CA MET A 142 4.37 15.81 -4.78
C MET A 142 4.64 16.12 -6.25
N THR A 143 5.64 16.96 -6.48
CA THR A 143 6.11 17.36 -7.81
C THR A 143 7.58 17.02 -7.99
N ALA A 144 8.05 17.03 -9.24
CA ALA A 144 9.48 16.89 -9.54
C ALA A 144 10.34 18.03 -8.93
N ALA A 145 9.75 19.19 -8.61
CA ALA A 145 10.44 20.24 -7.87
C ALA A 145 10.64 19.82 -6.41
N ASN A 146 9.62 19.26 -5.76
CA ASN A 146 9.75 18.72 -4.40
C ASN A 146 10.85 17.66 -4.30
N ILE A 147 10.93 16.76 -5.29
CA ILE A 147 11.98 15.72 -5.32
C ILE A 147 13.38 16.34 -5.44
N ARG A 148 13.56 17.35 -6.29
CA ARG A 148 14.85 18.05 -6.43
C ARG A 148 15.25 18.77 -5.15
N THR A 149 14.31 19.46 -4.49
CA THR A 149 14.57 20.09 -3.20
C THR A 149 14.99 19.06 -2.16
N GLN A 150 14.30 17.92 -2.10
CA GLN A 150 14.65 16.87 -1.14
C GLN A 150 16.01 16.22 -1.43
N ALA A 151 16.35 16.05 -2.71
CA ALA A 151 17.67 15.59 -3.13
C ALA A 151 18.79 16.53 -2.66
N SER A 152 18.60 17.85 -2.78
CA SER A 152 19.57 18.84 -2.30
C SER A 152 19.76 18.77 -0.78
N VAL A 153 18.66 18.66 -0.01
CA VAL A 153 18.73 18.50 1.45
C VAL A 153 19.48 17.22 1.84
N MET A 154 19.16 16.10 1.17
CA MET A 154 19.85 14.83 1.40
C MET A 154 21.35 14.92 1.09
N ASN A 155 21.72 15.61 0.01
CA ASN A 155 23.14 15.85 -0.31
C ASN A 155 23.85 16.63 0.81
N GLU A 156 23.25 17.70 1.32
CA GLU A 156 23.83 18.47 2.42
C GLU A 156 24.06 17.61 3.67
N ASP A 157 23.09 16.76 4.02
CA ASP A 157 23.20 15.89 5.19
C ASP A 157 24.24 14.78 5.00
N LEU A 158 24.30 14.15 3.81
CA LEU A 158 25.33 13.19 3.47
C LEU A 158 26.73 13.81 3.52
N MET A 159 26.87 15.06 3.04
CA MET A 159 28.14 15.79 3.08
C MET A 159 28.57 16.19 4.50
N LYS A 160 27.65 16.36 5.45
CA LYS A 160 27.98 16.57 6.88
C LYS A 160 28.53 15.28 7.49
N ILE A 161 27.84 14.15 7.26
CA ILE A 161 28.26 12.83 7.76
C ILE A 161 29.66 12.48 7.26
N GLU A 162 29.97 12.74 5.99
CA GLU A 162 31.31 12.51 5.42
C GLU A 162 32.41 13.42 5.99
N LYS A 163 32.07 14.55 6.62
CA LYS A 163 33.04 15.44 7.28
C LYS A 163 33.28 15.08 8.74
N GLU A 164 32.33 14.39 9.37
CA GLU A 164 32.38 13.99 10.78
C GLU A 164 32.99 12.60 10.99
N GLY A 165 33.02 11.75 9.95
CA GLY A 165 33.68 10.44 9.94
C GLY A 165 35.08 10.46 9.35
#